data_AF-A0A9E2LEI3-F1
#
_entry.id   AF-A0A9E2LEI3-F1
#
_cell.length_a   1.000
_cell.length_b   1.000
_cell.length_c   1.000
_cell.angle_alpha   90.00
_cell.angle_beta   90.00
_cell.angle_gamma   90.00
#
_symmetry.space_group_name_H-M   'P 1'
#
loop_
_entity.id
_entity.type
_entity.pdbx_description
1 polymer ?
#
loop_
_entity_poly.entity_id
_entity_poly.type
_entity_poly.pdbx_seq_one_letter_code
_entity_poly.pdbx_strand_id
1 'polypeptide(L)'
;MKTTFLSVLMFCLLAAPSIAQAGDYRYDFDLAKLYNAYDNTDAFAALTDRTTAYRNLVSEMGVAFGPSFLAPAETLGYMGMALGVNYGITTINGTADYWKNGVDGSAAGFVQTIGMEVRRGMWFPLPGFEIGGGLKYLTESHLYAPHVFAKFSINEGYFDIPI
;
A
#
# COMPACT_ATOMS: atom_id res chain seq x y z
N MET A 1 -27.75 5.12 -28.18
CA MET A 1 -27.19 4.13 -27.23
C MET A 1 -25.85 4.55 -26.60
N LYS A 2 -25.03 5.42 -27.22
CA LYS A 2 -23.73 5.82 -26.64
C LYS A 2 -23.82 6.88 -25.53
N THR A 3 -24.83 7.75 -25.57
CA THR A 3 -25.01 8.83 -24.58
C THR A 3 -25.53 8.32 -23.25
N THR A 4 -26.44 7.35 -23.26
CA THR A 4 -27.02 6.75 -22.04
C THR A 4 -25.99 5.98 -21.21
N PHE A 5 -25.04 5.28 -21.85
CA PHE A 5 -23.98 4.57 -21.12
C PHE A 5 -23.02 5.53 -20.41
N LEU A 6 -22.65 6.62 -21.09
CA LEU A 6 -21.79 7.66 -20.52
C LEU A 6 -22.49 8.40 -19.36
N SER A 7 -23.79 8.69 -19.50
CA SER A 7 -24.58 9.32 -18.43
C SER A 7 -24.73 8.43 -17.19
N VAL A 8 -24.94 7.13 -17.36
CA VAL A 8 -25.03 6.17 -16.23
C VAL A 8 -23.68 6.03 -15.54
N LEU A 9 -22.58 5.92 -16.28
CA LEU A 9 -21.23 5.87 -15.71
C LEU A 9 -20.89 7.14 -14.92
N MET A 10 -21.25 8.31 -15.46
CA MET A 10 -21.02 9.60 -14.82
C MET A 10 -21.91 9.81 -13.59
N PHE A 11 -23.14 9.26 -13.59
CA PHE A 11 -24.03 9.27 -12.42
C PHE A 11 -23.52 8.32 -11.31
N CYS A 12 -22.95 7.17 -11.65
CA CYS A 12 -22.30 6.29 -10.68
C CYS A 12 -21.04 6.91 -10.06
N LEU A 13 -20.25 7.64 -10.85
CA LEU A 13 -19.07 8.39 -10.37
C LEU A 13 -19.45 9.57 -9.45
N LEU A 14 -20.55 10.26 -9.74
CA LEU A 14 -21.07 11.38 -8.93
C LEU A 14 -21.85 10.92 -7.69
N ALA A 15 -22.36 9.69 -7.66
CA ALA A 15 -23.03 9.07 -6.51
C ALA A 15 -22.06 8.39 -5.53
N ALA A 16 -20.75 8.42 -5.79
CA ALA A 16 -19.72 7.86 -4.92
C ALA A 16 -19.11 8.78 -3.83
N PRO A 17 -19.68 9.94 -3.39
CA PRO A 17 -19.00 10.77 -2.40
C PRO A 17 -19.15 10.24 -0.96
N SER A 18 -19.89 9.16 -0.72
CA SER A 18 -20.11 8.63 0.64
C SER A 18 -19.12 7.56 1.10
N ILE A 19 -18.18 7.11 0.26
CA ILE A 19 -17.17 6.12 0.66
C ILE A 19 -15.84 6.80 1.05
N ALA A 20 -15.67 8.09 0.73
CA ALA A 20 -14.59 8.92 1.26
C ALA A 20 -15.05 9.64 2.54
N GLN A 21 -15.57 8.89 3.52
CA GLN A 21 -15.61 9.41 4.88
C GLN A 21 -14.16 9.52 5.33
N ALA A 22 -13.71 10.71 5.74
CA ALA A 22 -12.51 10.85 6.54
C ALA A 22 -12.74 10.01 7.80
N GLY A 23 -12.29 8.76 7.76
CA GLY A 23 -12.38 7.86 8.89
C GLY A 23 -11.67 8.50 10.06
N ASP A 24 -12.20 8.26 11.26
CA ASP A 24 -11.44 8.41 12.50
C ASP A 24 -10.02 7.88 12.21
N TYR A 25 -8.97 8.68 12.40
CA TYR A 25 -7.61 8.42 11.91
C TYR A 25 -6.92 7.31 12.73
N ARG A 26 -7.58 6.15 12.76
CA ARG A 26 -7.36 5.06 13.70
C ARG A 26 -5.98 4.46 13.57
N TYR A 27 -5.35 4.56 12.40
CA TYR A 27 -4.02 4.02 12.15
C TYR A 27 -2.92 5.09 12.14
N ASP A 28 -3.19 6.32 12.59
CA ASP A 28 -2.13 7.30 12.79
C ASP A 28 -1.22 6.88 13.94
N PHE A 29 0.09 6.91 13.69
CA PHE A 29 1.08 6.49 14.68
C PHE A 29 1.11 7.45 15.87
N ASP A 30 0.94 6.87 17.06
CA ASP A 30 1.20 7.55 18.31
C ASP A 30 2.38 6.87 19.02
N LEU A 31 3.58 7.33 18.70
CA LEU A 31 4.81 6.83 19.31
C LEU A 31 4.95 7.28 20.77
N ALA A 32 4.28 8.37 21.18
CA ALA A 32 4.31 8.82 22.56
C ALA A 32 3.47 7.88 23.44
N LYS A 33 2.26 7.52 22.99
CA LYS A 33 1.44 6.47 23.61
C LYS A 33 2.15 5.13 23.63
N LEU A 34 2.84 4.76 22.55
CA LEU A 34 3.62 3.53 22.50
C LEU A 34 4.76 3.55 23.52
N TYR A 35 5.49 4.65 23.60
CA TYR A 35 6.61 4.82 24.53
C TYR A 35 6.16 4.74 25.99
N ASN A 36 5.06 5.43 26.32
CA ASN A 36 4.52 5.51 27.67
C ASN A 36 3.81 4.23 28.12
N ALA A 37 3.32 3.40 27.19
CA ALA A 37 2.67 2.14 27.51
C ALA A 37 3.63 1.08 28.06
N TYR A 38 4.92 1.16 27.71
CA TYR A 38 5.96 0.25 28.16
C TYR A 38 6.87 0.93 29.18
N ASP A 39 6.30 1.32 30.32
CA ASP A 39 7.08 1.84 31.44
C ASP A 39 7.42 0.72 32.43
N ASN A 40 8.68 0.67 32.85
CA ASN A 40 9.19 -0.34 33.76
C ASN A 40 10.12 0.32 34.78
N THR A 41 10.12 -0.17 36.01
CA THR A 41 11.04 0.27 37.07
C THR A 41 12.51 0.05 36.71
N ASP A 42 12.80 -0.96 35.89
CA ASP A 42 14.12 -1.14 35.28
C ASP A 42 14.16 -0.45 33.90
N ALA A 43 14.99 0.58 33.80
CA ALA A 43 15.17 1.36 32.58
C ALA A 43 15.67 0.52 31.39
N PHE A 44 16.46 -0.54 31.63
CA PHE A 44 16.96 -1.40 30.55
C PHE A 44 15.85 -2.32 30.02
N ALA A 45 15.06 -2.91 30.91
CA ALA A 45 13.90 -3.71 30.53
C ALA A 45 12.87 -2.87 29.75
N ALA A 46 12.57 -1.65 30.24
CA ALA A 46 11.68 -0.72 29.54
C ALA A 46 12.17 -0.42 28.11
N LEU A 47 13.46 -0.17 27.94
CA LEU A 47 14.03 0.12 26.63
C LEU A 47 13.93 -1.09 25.67
N THR A 48 14.20 -2.30 26.16
CA THR A 48 14.07 -3.53 25.36
C THR A 48 12.64 -3.75 24.91
N ASP A 49 11.66 -3.57 25.80
CA ASP A 49 10.24 -3.77 25.49
C ASP A 49 9.74 -2.72 24.48
N ARG A 50 10.06 -1.44 24.71
CA ARG A 50 9.75 -0.34 23.78
C ARG A 50 10.32 -0.60 22.38
N THR A 51 11.58 -1.03 22.32
CA THR A 51 12.26 -1.33 21.05
C THR A 51 11.59 -2.51 20.35
N THR A 52 11.19 -3.54 21.10
CA THR A 52 10.51 -4.72 20.55
C THR A 52 9.13 -4.37 20.02
N ALA A 53 8.34 -3.60 20.78
CA ALA A 53 7.02 -3.16 20.39
C ALA A 53 7.05 -2.29 19.12
N TYR A 54 7.99 -1.33 19.06
CA TYR A 54 8.20 -0.51 17.87
C TYR A 54 8.59 -1.35 16.65
N ARG A 55 9.50 -2.31 16.81
CA ARG A 55 9.92 -3.20 15.70
C ARG A 55 8.77 -4.04 15.17
N ASN A 56 7.92 -4.57 16.05
CA ASN A 56 6.76 -5.36 15.65
C ASN A 56 5.72 -4.52 14.90
N LEU A 57 5.41 -3.33 15.42
CA LEU A 57 4.51 -2.37 14.78
C LEU A 57 4.99 -2.00 13.37
N VAL A 58 6.26 -1.59 13.25
CA VAL A 58 6.86 -1.21 11.96
C VAL A 58 6.97 -2.41 11.02
N SER A 59 7.23 -3.62 11.54
CA SER A 59 7.30 -4.84 10.72
C SER A 59 5.97 -5.16 10.05
N GLU A 60 4.86 -5.15 10.79
CA GLU A 60 3.53 -5.38 10.21
C GLU A 60 3.12 -4.24 9.27
N MET A 61 3.47 -3.00 9.61
CA MET A 61 3.25 -1.85 8.73
C MET A 61 4.06 -1.96 7.42
N GLY A 62 5.27 -2.49 7.49
CA GLY A 62 6.11 -2.77 6.31
C GLY A 62 5.46 -3.79 5.37
N VAL A 63 4.78 -4.80 5.91
CA VAL A 63 3.99 -5.74 5.10
C VAL A 63 2.77 -5.04 4.48
N ALA A 64 2.09 -4.16 5.22
CA ALA A 64 0.94 -3.41 4.72
C ALA A 64 1.28 -2.47 3.56
N PHE A 65 2.41 -1.74 3.66
CA PHE A 65 2.89 -0.86 2.58
C PHE A 65 3.73 -1.57 1.52
N GLY A 66 4.06 -2.85 1.71
CA GLY A 66 4.84 -3.62 0.75
C GLY A 66 4.21 -3.56 -0.65
N PRO A 67 5.01 -3.37 -1.72
CA PRO A 67 4.48 -3.25 -3.08
C PRO A 67 3.72 -4.53 -3.46
N SER A 68 2.53 -4.35 -4.02
CA SER A 68 1.66 -5.45 -4.45
C SER A 68 1.66 -5.48 -5.97
N PHE A 69 2.58 -6.26 -6.54
CA PHE A 69 2.78 -6.30 -7.97
C PHE A 69 1.73 -7.17 -8.67
N LEU A 70 0.63 -6.56 -9.08
CA LEU A 70 -0.39 -7.19 -9.93
C LEU A 70 -0.06 -6.87 -11.40
N ALA A 71 0.80 -7.67 -11.99
CA ALA A 71 1.06 -7.62 -13.43
C ALA A 71 1.31 -9.03 -13.98
N PRO A 72 1.06 -9.22 -15.29
CA PRO A 72 1.55 -10.38 -16.00
C PRO A 72 3.06 -10.59 -15.82
N ALA A 73 3.49 -11.84 -15.96
CA ALA A 73 4.89 -12.23 -15.88
C ALA A 73 5.73 -11.68 -17.04
N GLU A 74 5.10 -11.37 -18.18
CA GLU A 74 5.73 -10.70 -19.33
C GLU A 74 5.99 -9.21 -19.05
N THR A 75 6.94 -8.61 -19.77
CA THR A 75 7.13 -7.16 -19.70
C THR A 75 6.21 -6.38 -20.64
N LEU A 76 5.94 -5.11 -20.33
CA LEU A 76 5.19 -4.15 -21.15
C LEU A 76 5.86 -3.86 -22.51
N GLY A 77 7.13 -4.25 -22.66
CA GLY A 77 7.94 -4.03 -23.86
C GLY A 77 8.61 -2.64 -23.93
N TYR A 78 9.50 -2.45 -24.89
CA TYR A 78 10.41 -1.29 -25.01
C TYR A 78 9.76 0.09 -24.83
N MET A 79 8.52 0.26 -25.26
CA MET A 79 7.78 1.52 -25.16
C MET A 79 6.46 1.39 -24.39
N GLY A 80 6.22 0.25 -23.75
CA GLY A 80 4.99 0.00 -23.02
C GLY A 80 4.95 0.79 -21.72
N MET A 81 3.79 1.37 -21.45
CA MET A 81 3.49 2.07 -20.21
C MET A 81 2.17 1.56 -19.65
N ALA A 82 2.10 1.45 -18.33
CA ALA A 82 0.87 1.10 -17.64
C ALA A 82 0.67 2.00 -16.42
N LEU A 83 -0.59 2.37 -16.21
CA LEU A 83 -1.07 3.01 -14.98
C LEU A 83 -2.00 2.02 -14.29
N GLY A 84 -1.76 1.78 -13.01
CA GLY A 84 -2.56 0.91 -12.17
C GLY A 84 -3.07 1.65 -10.95
N VAL A 85 -4.27 1.28 -10.51
CA VAL A 85 -4.80 1.60 -9.18
C VAL A 85 -5.01 0.28 -8.47
N ASN A 86 -4.52 0.16 -7.25
CA ASN A 86 -4.61 -1.05 -6.44
C ASN A 86 -5.34 -0.76 -5.13
N TYR A 87 -6.16 -1.72 -4.70
CA TYR A 87 -6.74 -1.74 -3.37
C TYR A 87 -6.26 -3.01 -2.67
N GLY A 88 -5.65 -2.84 -1.49
CA GLY A 88 -5.05 -3.93 -0.72
C GLY A 88 -5.68 -4.05 0.66
N ILE A 89 -5.88 -5.27 1.13
CA ILE A 89 -6.27 -5.58 2.50
C ILE A 89 -5.19 -6.47 3.09
N THR A 90 -4.58 -6.03 4.19
CA THR A 90 -3.55 -6.79 4.91
C THR A 90 -4.05 -7.09 6.31
N THR A 91 -3.98 -8.37 6.72
CA THR A 91 -4.34 -8.77 8.07
C THR A 91 -3.20 -8.42 9.03
N ILE A 92 -3.54 -7.84 10.17
CA ILE A 92 -2.59 -7.42 11.22
C ILE A 92 -3.05 -7.97 12.58
N ASN A 93 -2.14 -8.03 13.54
CA ASN A 93 -2.50 -8.42 14.91
C ASN A 93 -3.05 -7.23 15.70
N GLY A 94 -4.25 -6.76 15.36
CA GLY A 94 -4.89 -5.61 16.01
C GLY A 94 -5.13 -5.77 17.51
N THR A 95 -5.09 -7.00 18.04
CA THR A 95 -5.22 -7.28 19.49
C THR A 95 -3.91 -7.17 20.26
N ALA A 96 -2.77 -7.08 19.58
CA ALA A 96 -1.47 -6.96 20.23
C ALA A 96 -1.27 -5.57 20.85
N ASP A 97 -0.49 -5.53 21.93
CA ASP A 97 -0.29 -4.31 22.71
C ASP A 97 0.46 -3.22 21.92
N TYR A 98 1.34 -3.60 20.99
CA TYR A 98 2.02 -2.66 20.11
C TYR A 98 1.08 -1.98 19.10
N TRP A 99 -0.05 -2.60 18.74
CA TRP A 99 -1.08 -1.95 17.92
C TRP A 99 -2.01 -1.09 18.78
N LYS A 100 -2.47 -1.60 19.92
CA LYS A 100 -3.33 -0.83 20.83
C LYS A 100 -2.68 0.48 21.29
N ASN A 101 -1.38 0.44 21.54
CA ASN A 101 -0.61 1.56 22.05
C ASN A 101 0.17 2.30 20.94
N GLY A 102 0.31 1.70 19.76
CA GLY A 102 1.08 2.28 18.65
C GLY A 102 0.29 3.19 17.72
N VAL A 103 -1.04 3.19 17.82
CA VAL A 103 -1.91 4.04 17.01
C VAL A 103 -2.88 4.83 17.90
N ASP A 104 -3.39 5.95 17.38
CA ASP A 104 -4.31 6.83 18.11
C ASP A 104 -5.63 6.10 18.46
N GLY A 105 -6.24 5.49 17.44
CA GLY A 105 -7.51 4.78 17.56
C GLY A 105 -7.41 3.32 18.00
N SER A 106 -8.51 2.58 17.77
CA SER A 106 -8.55 1.13 17.99
C SER A 106 -8.20 0.40 16.70
N ALA A 107 -7.05 -0.29 16.67
CA ALA A 107 -6.64 -1.08 15.51
C ALA A 107 -7.63 -2.24 15.25
N ALA A 108 -8.14 -2.35 14.02
CA ALA A 108 -8.84 -3.57 13.60
C ALA A 108 -7.82 -4.69 13.30
N GLY A 109 -8.29 -5.91 13.12
CA GLY A 109 -7.44 -7.04 12.69
C GLY A 109 -6.95 -6.95 11.23
N PHE A 110 -7.18 -5.83 10.55
CA PHE A 110 -6.75 -5.61 9.18
C PHE A 110 -6.53 -4.11 8.90
N VAL A 111 -5.72 -3.82 7.90
CA VAL A 111 -5.47 -2.49 7.35
C VAL A 111 -5.75 -2.48 5.86
N GLN A 112 -6.20 -1.34 5.35
CA GLN A 112 -6.58 -1.20 3.94
C GLN A 112 -5.74 -0.13 3.27
N THR A 113 -5.18 -0.42 2.10
CA THR A 113 -4.37 0.53 1.34
C THR A 113 -4.98 0.79 -0.02
N ILE A 114 -4.91 2.05 -0.47
CA ILE A 114 -5.21 2.46 -1.83
C ILE A 114 -3.89 2.92 -2.44
N GLY A 115 -3.51 2.37 -3.58
CA GLY A 115 -2.28 2.74 -4.26
C GLY A 115 -2.49 3.10 -5.72
N MET A 116 -1.54 3.88 -6.22
CA MET A 116 -1.39 4.17 -7.64
C MET A 116 0.02 3.82 -8.07
N GLU A 117 0.15 3.17 -9.22
CA GLU A 117 1.43 2.69 -9.74
C GLU A 117 1.56 3.06 -11.21
N VAL A 118 2.73 3.58 -11.58
CA VAL A 118 3.13 3.78 -12.97
C VAL A 118 4.28 2.86 -13.28
N ARG A 119 4.20 2.20 -14.44
CA ARG A 119 5.19 1.24 -14.92
C ARG A 119 5.59 1.57 -16.34
N ARG A 120 6.87 1.39 -16.62
CA ARG A 120 7.44 1.58 -17.95
C ARG A 120 8.40 0.45 -18.27
N GLY A 121 8.19 -0.16 -19.44
CA GLY A 121 9.17 -1.07 -20.02
C GLY A 121 10.36 -0.31 -20.57
N MET A 122 11.54 -0.93 -20.46
CA MET A 122 12.82 -0.37 -20.87
C MET A 122 13.65 -1.46 -21.55
N TRP A 123 14.47 -1.08 -22.54
CA TRP A 123 15.42 -2.01 -23.15
C TRP A 123 16.78 -2.06 -22.45
N PHE A 124 17.08 -1.08 -21.60
CA PHE A 124 18.35 -0.97 -20.88
C PHE A 124 18.10 -1.19 -19.39
N PRO A 125 18.94 -1.96 -18.65
CA PRO A 125 20.23 -2.54 -19.07
C PRO A 125 20.15 -3.87 -19.84
N LEU A 126 18.99 -4.55 -19.83
CA LEU A 126 18.74 -5.77 -20.61
C LEU A 126 17.36 -5.67 -21.26
N PRO A 127 17.14 -6.30 -22.43
CA PRO A 127 15.79 -6.49 -22.98
C PRO A 127 14.89 -7.20 -21.95
N GLY A 128 13.61 -6.86 -21.92
CA GLY A 128 12.68 -7.44 -20.94
C GLY A 128 12.80 -6.85 -19.53
N PHE A 129 13.24 -5.59 -19.38
CA PHE A 129 13.26 -4.89 -18.10
C PHE A 129 12.08 -3.93 -17.97
N GLU A 130 11.53 -3.80 -16.77
CA GLU A 130 10.58 -2.77 -16.40
C GLU A 130 11.02 -2.09 -15.12
N ILE A 131 10.79 -0.78 -15.07
CA ILE A 131 10.82 -0.04 -13.83
C ILE A 131 9.45 0.55 -13.56
N GLY A 132 9.11 0.65 -12.29
CA GLY A 132 7.91 1.32 -11.87
C GLY A 132 8.09 2.00 -10.53
N GLY A 133 7.18 2.91 -10.28
CA GLY A 133 7.06 3.61 -9.02
C GLY A 133 5.61 3.86 -8.71
N GLY A 134 5.33 4.06 -7.45
CA GLY A 134 3.97 4.29 -6.99
C GLY A 134 3.93 4.97 -5.65
N LEU A 135 2.70 5.20 -5.22
CA LEU A 135 2.36 5.73 -3.91
C LEU A 135 1.24 4.87 -3.34
N LYS A 136 1.39 4.48 -2.08
CA LYS A 136 0.32 3.85 -1.30
C LYS A 136 -0.14 4.80 -0.21
N TYR A 137 -1.45 4.89 -0.06
CA TYR A 137 -2.14 5.58 1.00
C TYR A 137 -2.80 4.55 1.92
N LEU A 138 -2.62 4.70 3.23
CA LEU A 138 -3.31 3.88 4.23
C LEU A 138 -4.68 4.50 4.55
N THR A 139 -5.73 3.71 4.32
CA THR A 139 -7.11 4.12 4.61
C THR A 139 -7.27 4.29 6.12
N GLU A 140 -7.95 5.35 6.56
CA GLU A 140 -8.08 5.73 7.99
C GLU A 140 -6.75 6.20 8.63
N SER A 141 -5.83 6.77 7.85
CA SER A 141 -4.61 7.41 8.34
C SER A 141 -4.16 8.57 7.42
N HIS A 142 -3.15 9.34 7.85
CA HIS A 142 -2.39 10.29 7.03
C HIS A 142 -1.10 9.71 6.46
N LEU A 143 -0.88 8.41 6.60
CA LEU A 143 0.34 7.76 6.13
C LEU A 143 0.33 7.55 4.61
N TYR A 144 1.41 8.00 3.98
CA TYR A 144 1.72 7.77 2.59
C TYR A 144 3.08 7.10 2.47
N ALA A 145 3.17 6.09 1.61
CA ALA A 145 4.37 5.33 1.35
C ALA A 145 4.70 5.34 -0.15
N PRO A 146 5.68 6.13 -0.60
CA PRO A 146 6.17 6.01 -1.97
C PRO A 146 7.01 4.74 -2.12
N HIS A 147 6.89 4.06 -3.25
CA HIS A 147 7.66 2.85 -3.55
C HIS A 147 8.19 2.84 -4.97
N VAL A 148 9.28 2.10 -5.18
CA VAL A 148 9.87 1.83 -6.49
C VAL A 148 10.08 0.33 -6.62
N PHE A 149 9.96 -0.18 -7.84
CA PHE A 149 10.20 -1.58 -8.13
C PHE A 149 10.79 -1.75 -9.53
N ALA A 150 11.41 -2.90 -9.73
CA ALA A 150 11.89 -3.33 -11.02
C ALA A 150 11.44 -4.77 -11.27
N LYS A 151 11.13 -5.08 -12.52
CA LYS A 151 10.83 -6.44 -12.98
C LYS A 151 11.75 -6.77 -14.14
N PHE A 152 12.22 -8.01 -14.16
CA PHE A 152 12.88 -8.60 -15.30
C PHE A 152 12.05 -9.79 -15.78
N SER A 153 11.81 -9.88 -17.09
CA SER A 153 11.18 -11.03 -17.72
C SER A 153 12.00 -11.54 -18.89
N ILE A 154 11.98 -12.85 -19.06
CA ILE A 154 12.58 -13.52 -20.23
C ILE A 154 11.69 -13.29 -21.47
N ASN A 155 10.37 -13.17 -21.27
CA ASN A 155 9.42 -12.95 -22.36
C ASN A 155 8.90 -11.51 -22.34
N GLU A 156 9.09 -10.82 -23.46
CA GLU A 156 8.58 -9.47 -23.67
C GLU A 156 7.16 -9.57 -24.25
N GLY A 157 6.21 -8.83 -23.68
CA GLY A 157 4.80 -8.86 -24.06
C GLY A 157 4.54 -8.14 -25.38
N TYR A 158 5.11 -8.63 -26.48
CA TYR A 158 4.66 -8.28 -27.83
C TYR A 158 3.40 -9.12 -28.15
N PHE A 159 2.24 -8.67 -27.72
CA PHE A 159 0.97 -9.19 -28.24
C PHE A 159 0.66 -8.54 -29.60
N ASP A 160 1.51 -8.81 -30.58
CA ASP A 160 1.21 -8.56 -31.99
C ASP A 160 1.55 -9.85 -32.74
N ILE A 161 0.57 -10.75 -32.83
CA ILE A 161 0.60 -11.82 -33.83
C ILE A 161 0.12 -11.17 -35.13
N PRO A 162 0.97 -11.04 -36.16
CA PRO A 162 0.53 -10.55 -37.45
C PRO A 162 -0.27 -11.67 -38.12
N ILE A 163 -1.59 -11.68 -37.89
CA ILE A 163 -2.58 -12.36 -38.75
C ILE A 163 -3.80 -11.47 -38.93
#